data_AF-E1ZHF9-F1
#
_entry.id   AF-E1ZHF9-F1
#
_cell.length_a   1.000
_cell.length_b   1.000
_cell.length_c   1.000
_cell.angle_alpha   90.00
_cell.angle_beta   90.00
_cell.angle_gamma   90.00
#
_symmetry.space_group_name_H-M   'P 1'
#
loop_
_entity.id
_entity.type
_entity.pdbx_description
1 polymer ?
#
loop_
_entity_poly.entity_id
_entity_poly.type
_entity_poly.pdbx_seq_one_letter_code
_entity_poly.pdbx_strand_id
1 'polypeptide(L)' 'LQKDTVQPTQHLKEVLGEIAVKNTRGPFKDLWELKKEYKATGAEDAQQQQQQ' A
#
# COMPACT_ATOMS: atom_id res chain seq x y z
N LEU A 1 6.67 -0.02 5.70
CA LEU A 1 6.01 -1.34 5.72
C LEU A 1 6.71 -2.36 6.62
N GLN A 2 7.94 -2.81 6.33
CA GLN A 2 8.61 -3.82 7.18
C GLN A 2 8.92 -3.32 8.61
N LYS A 3 9.13 -2.00 8.79
CA LYS A 3 9.31 -1.42 10.13
C LYS A 3 7.98 -1.25 10.88
N ASP A 4 6.89 -1.06 10.13
CA ASP A 4 5.56 -0.77 10.69
C ASP A 4 4.75 -2.05 10.93
N THR A 5 5.13 -3.13 10.25
CA THR A 5 4.50 -4.44 10.35
C THR A 5 5.56 -5.43 10.83
N VAL A 6 5.30 -6.15 11.92
CA VAL A 6 6.21 -7.19 12.44
C VAL A 6 6.02 -8.49 11.64
N GLN A 7 6.05 -8.38 10.30
CA GLN A 7 5.75 -9.45 9.36
C GLN A 7 7.00 -9.82 8.56
N PRO A 8 7.19 -11.11 8.21
CA PRO A 8 8.32 -11.54 7.38
C PRO A 8 8.35 -10.84 6.02
N THR A 9 9.55 -10.51 5.54
CA THR A 9 9.72 -9.86 4.23
C THR A 9 9.09 -10.64 3.08
N GLN A 10 9.15 -11.97 3.14
CA GLN A 10 8.58 -12.84 2.12
C GLN A 10 7.05 -12.69 2.05
N HIS A 11 6.39 -12.71 3.21
CA HIS A 11 4.95 -12.53 3.29
C HIS A 11 4.50 -11.16 2.77
N LEU A 12 5.25 -10.10 3.11
CA LEU A 12 4.98 -8.76 2.58
C LEU A 12 5.08 -8.71 1.05
N LYS A 13 6.05 -9.42 0.44
CA LYS A 13 6.17 -9.48 -1.03
C LYS A 13 5.02 -10.22 -1.69
N GLU A 14 4.53 -11.29 -1.07
CA GLU A 14 3.38 -12.07 -1.57
C GLU A 14 2.12 -11.19 -1.60
N VAL A 15 1.78 -10.58 -0.46
CA VAL A 15 0.62 -9.67 -0.36
C VAL A 15 0.75 -8.48 -1.30
N LEU A 16 1.91 -7.80 -1.32
CA LEU A 16 2.13 -6.67 -2.22
C LEU A 16 2.07 -7.08 -3.71
N GLY A 17 2.45 -8.31 -4.06
CA GLY A 17 2.31 -8.82 -5.42
C GLY A 17 0.86 -8.94 -5.88
N GLU A 18 -0.06 -9.19 -4.95
CA GLU A 18 -1.49 -9.31 -5.24
C GLU A 18 -2.18 -7.95 -5.40
N ILE A 19 -1.87 -6.98 -4.53
CA ILE A 19 -2.64 -5.72 -4.43
C ILE A 19 -1.89 -4.45 -4.84
N ALA A 20 -0.58 -4.54 -5.05
CA ALA A 20 0.26 -3.39 -5.37
C ALA A 20 1.11 -3.63 -6.63
N VAL A 21 1.77 -2.57 -7.10
CA VAL A 21 2.68 -2.56 -8.25
C VAL A 21 4.02 -1.99 -7.78
N LYS A 22 5.11 -2.68 -8.14
CA LYS A 22 6.46 -2.18 -7.86
C LYS A 22 6.85 -1.10 -8.87
N ASN A 23 7.25 0.06 -8.37
CA ASN A 23 7.77 1.15 -9.19
C ASN A 23 9.21 0.84 -9.63
N THR A 24 9.41 0.66 -10.93
CA THR A 24 10.71 0.26 -11.50
C THR A 24 11.56 1.46 -11.96
N ARG A 25 10.97 2.67 -12.05
CA ARG A 25 11.59 3.87 -12.60
C ARG A 25 11.14 5.13 -11.85
N GLY A 26 11.87 6.23 -12.03
CA GLY A 26 11.53 7.54 -11.50
C GLY A 26 11.93 7.77 -10.03
N PRO A 27 11.47 8.86 -9.40
CA PRO A 27 11.84 9.25 -8.04
C PRO A 27 11.33 8.27 -6.96
N PHE A 28 10.30 7.48 -7.29
CA PHE A 28 9.71 6.48 -6.41
C PHE A 28 10.17 5.04 -6.74
N LYS A 29 11.31 4.89 -7.42
CA LYS A 29 11.89 3.59 -7.74
C LYS A 29 12.05 2.73 -6.48
N ASP A 30 11.74 1.45 -6.61
CA ASP A 30 11.76 0.43 -5.56
C ASP A 30 10.69 0.57 -4.46
N LEU A 31 9.78 1.55 -4.58
CA LEU A 31 8.56 1.62 -3.78
C LEU A 31 7.42 0.81 -4.41
N TRP A 32 6.39 0.54 -3.61
CA TRP A 32 5.16 -0.14 -4.02
C TRP A 32 3.98 0.81 -3.94
N GLU A 33 3.10 0.73 -4.93
CA GLU A 33 1.89 1.54 -5.03
C GLU A 33 0.67 0.63 -5.20
N LEU A 34 -0.40 0.88 -4.46
CA LEU A 34 -1.64 0.11 -4.60
C LEU A 34 -2.19 0.19 -6.03
N LYS A 35 -2.70 -0.93 -6.55
CA LYS A 35 -3.38 -0.96 -7.84
C LYS A 35 -4.62 -0.06 -7.79
N LYS A 36 -4.98 0.53 -8.93
CA LYS A 36 -6.03 1.56 -9.01
C LYS A 36 -7.39 1.04 -8.53
N GLU A 37 -7.68 -0.23 -8.77
CA GLU A 37 -8.91 -0.88 -8.30
C GLU A 37 -9.08 -0.86 -6.77
N TYR A 38 -7.97 -0.85 -6.02
CA TYR A 38 -7.99 -0.83 -4.54
C TYR A 38 -7.90 0.58 -3.95
N LYS A 39 -7.68 1.61 -4.78
CA LYS A 39 -7.62 3.00 -4.31
C LYS A 39 -9.00 3.60 -4.01
N ALA A 40 -10.05 3.05 -4.62
CA ALA A 40 -11.40 3.61 -4.57
C ALA A 40 -12.17 3.26 -3.28
N THR A 41 -11.72 2.29 -2.50
CA THR A 41 -12.48 1.75 -1.35
C THR A 41 -12.09 2.35 0.00
N GLY A 42 -11.17 3.32 0.04
CA GLY A 42 -10.64 3.90 1.30
C GLY A 42 -10.89 5.39 1.50
N ALA A 43 -11.54 6.07 0.56
CA ALA A 43 -11.81 7.51 0.68
C ALA A 43 -13.02 7.82 1.59
N GLU A 44 -13.96 6.87 1.75
CA GLU A 44 -15.17 7.11 2.56
C GLU A 44 -14.92 6.91 4.07
N ASP A 45 -14.00 6.01 4.47
CA ASP A 45 -13.69 5.76 5.88
C ASP A 45 -12.67 6.75 6.48
N ALA A 46 -11.83 7.40 5.67
CA ALA A 46 -10.81 8.33 6.17
C ALA A 46 -11.35 9.73 6.52
N GLN A 47 -12.60 10.07 6.13
CA GLN A 47 -13.19 11.39 6.37
C GLN A 47 -14.01 11.49 7.67
N GLN A 48 -14.34 10.39 8.34
CA GLN A 48 -15.16 10.42 9.57
C GLN A 48 -14.39 10.72 10.87
N GLN A 49 -13.06 10.76 10.85
CA GLN A 49 -12.26 10.94 12.07
C GLN A 49 -11.74 12.38 12.31
N GLN A 50 -12.19 13.36 11.51
CA GLN A 50 -11.81 14.77 11.67
C GLN A 50 -12.98 15.70 12.07
N GLN A 51 -14.14 15.13 12.46
CA GLN A 51 -15.25 15.86 13.08
C GLN A 51 -15.80 15.08 14.30
N GLN A 52 -15.03 15.03 15.39
CA GLN A 52 -15.56 14.90 16.76
C GLN A 52 -14.69 15.71 17.71
#